data_AF-A0A418XRJ2-F1
#
_entry.id   AF-A0A418XRJ2-F1
#
_cell.length_a   1.000
_cell.length_b   1.000
_cell.length_c   1.000
_cell.angle_alpha   90.00
_cell.angle_beta   90.00
_cell.angle_gamma   90.00
#
_symmetry.space_group_name_H-M   'P 1'
#
loop_
_entity.id
_entity.type
_entity.pdbx_description
1 polymer ?
#
loop_
_entity_poly.entity_id
_entity_poly.type
_entity_poly.pdbx_seq_one_letter_code
_entity_poly.pdbx_strand_id
1 'polypeptide(L)'
;MEKLLALALAGACSTAAAQTPANNPMPDGSRDMYVGLGVASAPVYEGADERREQALPVLQAAWSNGVFISGLSAGMHLSNQPSLEFGPLLAVQRRRSEKGLSDDIGAVFSGTGHTIVRDPSPNKAGMVVNRLTGVDVQHTRLQAGGFLNYYLTPQLRVTNTLLYGSGNGRNGALWRVGLQHIGADLGPHHFVSVGVGATLANRSHNQAFFGISADEAVRSINPEYAAGGGLKDIHATARWNWSFSPSWLLVTGVQATRLRGSAADSPLTERPTNLTVSTALAYRF
;
A
#
# COMPACT_ATOMS: atom_id res chain seq x y z
N MET A 1 -58.38 -2.00 -18.24
CA MET A 1 -57.05 -2.25 -17.65
C MET A 1 -57.04 -1.53 -16.30
N GLU A 2 -57.76 -1.98 -15.28
CA GLU A 2 -57.34 -2.98 -14.27
C GLU A 2 -55.85 -2.86 -13.91
N LYS A 3 -55.35 -2.62 -12.68
CA LYS A 3 -55.79 -2.46 -11.28
C LYS A 3 -54.63 -1.66 -10.59
N LEU A 4 -54.85 -0.54 -9.88
CA LEU A 4 -55.03 -0.36 -8.43
C LEU A 4 -54.05 -1.09 -7.47
N LEU A 5 -53.63 -0.34 -6.44
CA LEU A 5 -52.95 -0.67 -5.16
C LEU A 5 -51.42 -0.85 -5.18
N ALA A 6 -50.63 -0.35 -4.22
CA ALA A 6 -50.93 0.17 -2.88
C ALA A 6 -49.92 1.23 -2.40
N LEU A 7 -50.45 2.14 -1.59
CA LEU A 7 -49.83 3.27 -0.91
C LEU A 7 -49.40 2.86 0.52
N ALA A 8 -48.38 3.56 1.04
CA ALA A 8 -48.13 3.84 2.45
C ALA A 8 -47.68 2.69 3.39
N LEU A 9 -46.47 2.83 3.92
CA LEU A 9 -46.24 2.71 5.38
C LEU A 9 -45.01 3.58 5.76
N ALA A 10 -45.27 4.88 5.97
CA ALA A 10 -44.47 5.70 6.86
C ALA A 10 -45.17 5.65 8.21
N GLY A 11 -44.52 5.13 9.24
CA GLY A 11 -45.08 5.13 10.59
C GLY A 11 -44.37 4.18 11.55
N ALA A 12 -43.56 4.77 12.43
CA ALA A 12 -43.19 4.25 13.74
C ALA A 12 -42.34 2.96 13.79
N CYS A 13 -41.02 3.12 13.70
CA CYS A 13 -40.11 2.37 14.57
C CYS A 13 -39.42 3.37 15.50
N SER A 14 -40.08 3.56 16.64
CA SER A 14 -39.57 3.81 17.99
C SER A 14 -38.08 4.12 18.14
N THR A 15 -37.81 5.17 18.91
CA THR A 15 -36.58 5.39 19.65
C THR A 15 -36.17 4.14 20.44
N ALA A 16 -35.36 3.28 19.82
CA ALA A 16 -34.60 2.27 20.53
C ALA A 16 -33.25 2.89 20.89
N ALA A 17 -33.17 3.39 22.13
CA ALA A 17 -31.89 3.51 22.78
C ALA A 17 -31.23 2.13 22.79
N ALA A 18 -30.21 1.96 21.97
CA ALA A 18 -29.18 0.97 22.18
C ALA A 18 -27.85 1.71 22.30
N GLN A 19 -27.71 2.44 23.40
CA GLN A 19 -26.42 2.48 24.07
C GLN A 19 -26.12 1.04 24.51
N THR A 20 -25.61 0.25 23.59
CA THR A 20 -24.78 -0.88 23.98
C THR A 20 -23.39 -0.29 24.03
N PRO A 21 -22.75 -0.10 25.20
CA PRO A 21 -21.31 -0.12 25.19
C PRO A 21 -20.99 -1.50 24.62
N ALA A 22 -20.51 -1.56 23.39
CA ALA A 22 -19.66 -2.67 23.03
C ALA A 22 -18.45 -2.50 23.95
N ASN A 23 -18.56 -3.01 25.18
CA ASN A 23 -17.45 -3.67 25.84
C ASN A 23 -17.08 -4.78 24.88
N ASN A 24 -16.38 -4.42 23.81
CA ASN A 24 -15.66 -5.38 23.01
C ASN A 24 -14.58 -5.86 23.97
N PRO A 25 -14.60 -7.12 24.41
CA PRO A 25 -13.56 -7.66 25.26
C PRO A 25 -12.34 -7.92 24.36
N MET A 26 -11.79 -6.86 23.78
CA MET A 26 -10.47 -6.91 23.20
C MET A 26 -9.49 -6.95 24.37
N PRO A 27 -8.49 -7.84 24.34
CA PRO A 27 -7.40 -7.77 25.29
C PRO A 27 -6.75 -6.38 25.19
N ASP A 28 -6.62 -5.71 26.34
CA ASP A 28 -5.57 -4.72 26.59
C ASP A 28 -5.56 -3.41 25.75
N GLY A 29 -6.70 -2.72 25.64
CA GLY A 29 -6.72 -1.30 25.27
C GLY A 29 -6.46 -0.97 23.79
N SER A 30 -6.70 -1.92 22.87
CA SER A 30 -6.61 -1.70 21.42
C SER A 30 -7.69 -0.72 20.92
N ARG A 31 -7.35 0.18 19.97
CA ARG A 31 -8.25 1.30 19.55
C ARG A 31 -8.81 1.22 18.13
N ASP A 32 -8.18 0.48 17.22
CA ASP A 32 -8.67 0.32 15.84
C ASP A 32 -8.04 -0.95 15.22
N MET A 33 -8.83 -2.01 15.11
CA MET A 33 -8.39 -3.27 14.49
C MET A 33 -9.35 -3.66 13.38
N TYR A 34 -8.80 -3.98 12.20
CA TYR A 34 -9.59 -4.58 11.14
C TYR A 34 -8.79 -5.63 10.36
N VAL A 35 -9.50 -6.69 10.01
CA VAL A 35 -9.01 -7.76 9.15
C VAL A 35 -9.97 -7.92 7.99
N GLY A 36 -9.44 -8.16 6.79
CA GLY A 36 -10.27 -8.23 5.60
C GLY A 36 -9.62 -8.98 4.47
N LEU A 37 -10.33 -9.03 3.36
CA LEU A 37 -9.83 -9.55 2.10
C LEU A 37 -10.20 -8.56 1.00
N GLY A 38 -9.26 -8.35 0.10
CA GLY A 38 -9.44 -7.49 -1.05
C GLY A 38 -8.80 -8.06 -2.30
N VAL A 39 -8.96 -7.32 -3.39
CA VAL A 39 -8.32 -7.56 -4.67
C VAL A 39 -7.61 -6.29 -5.10
N ALA A 40 -6.45 -6.43 -5.73
CA ALA A 40 -5.72 -5.31 -6.31
C ALA A 40 -5.27 -5.62 -7.72
N SER A 41 -5.45 -4.65 -8.61
CA SER A 41 -4.89 -4.61 -9.97
C SER A 41 -3.70 -3.64 -9.97
N ALA A 42 -2.49 -4.19 -10.08
CA ALA A 42 -1.22 -3.46 -10.01
C ALA A 42 -0.30 -3.90 -11.17
N PRO A 43 0.68 -3.09 -11.59
CA PRO A 43 1.68 -3.54 -12.53
C PRO A 43 2.48 -4.73 -11.97
N VAL A 44 2.89 -5.66 -12.83
CA VAL A 44 3.63 -6.87 -12.40
C VAL A 44 4.94 -6.52 -11.71
N TYR A 45 5.59 -5.42 -12.07
CA TYR A 45 6.69 -4.80 -11.34
C TYR A 45 6.68 -3.28 -11.57
N GLU A 46 7.47 -2.52 -10.81
CA GLU A 46 7.55 -1.07 -11.01
C GLU A 46 8.09 -0.74 -12.41
N GLY A 47 7.25 -0.18 -13.28
CA GLY A 47 7.62 0.18 -14.65
C GLY A 47 7.11 -0.77 -15.73
N ALA A 48 6.45 -1.87 -15.36
CA ALA A 48 5.84 -2.80 -16.32
C ALA A 48 4.61 -2.21 -17.02
N ASP A 49 4.33 -2.64 -18.25
CA ASP A 49 3.06 -2.38 -18.91
C ASP A 49 1.96 -3.40 -18.53
N GLU A 50 2.37 -4.64 -18.23
CA GLU A 50 1.51 -5.73 -17.84
C GLU A 50 1.01 -5.56 -16.40
N ARG A 51 -0.27 -5.86 -16.19
CA ARG A 51 -0.95 -5.75 -14.90
C ARG A 51 -1.37 -7.12 -14.40
N ARG A 52 -1.35 -7.30 -13.08
CA ARG A 52 -1.81 -8.50 -12.40
C ARG A 52 -2.86 -8.16 -11.37
N GLU A 53 -3.90 -8.98 -11.34
CA GLU A 53 -4.94 -8.99 -10.32
C GLU A 53 -4.61 -10.06 -9.28
N GLN A 54 -4.65 -9.68 -8.01
CA GLN A 54 -4.26 -10.57 -6.90
C GLN A 54 -5.15 -10.30 -5.69
N ALA A 55 -5.56 -11.37 -5.01
CA ALA A 55 -6.30 -11.31 -3.76
C ALA A 55 -5.34 -11.09 -2.60
N LEU A 56 -5.69 -10.19 -1.68
CA LEU A 56 -4.81 -9.68 -0.62
C LEU A 56 -5.57 -9.57 0.70
N PRO A 57 -5.04 -10.14 1.79
CA PRO A 57 -5.62 -9.87 3.09
C PRO A 57 -5.30 -8.44 3.50
N VAL A 58 -6.23 -7.84 4.22
CA VAL A 58 -6.06 -6.53 4.81
C VAL A 58 -5.92 -6.73 6.30
N LEU A 59 -4.87 -6.18 6.90
CA LEU A 59 -4.62 -6.27 8.33
C LEU A 59 -4.15 -4.93 8.85
N GLN A 60 -4.94 -4.36 9.75
CA GLN A 60 -4.53 -3.23 10.55
C GLN A 60 -4.82 -3.54 12.01
N ALA A 61 -3.84 -3.34 12.85
CA ALA A 61 -3.99 -3.42 14.29
C ALA A 61 -3.14 -2.36 14.96
N ALA A 62 -3.71 -1.66 15.94
CA ALA A 62 -3.01 -0.70 16.78
C ALA A 62 -3.39 -0.92 18.25
N TRP A 63 -2.36 -1.07 19.08
CA TRP A 63 -2.49 -1.34 20.51
C TRP A 63 -2.30 -0.06 21.33
N SER A 64 -2.82 -0.05 22.57
CA SER A 64 -2.70 1.07 23.51
C SER A 64 -1.26 1.50 23.79
N ASN A 65 -0.32 0.55 23.76
CA ASN A 65 1.10 0.77 23.98
C ASN A 65 1.83 1.46 22.80
N GLY A 66 1.10 1.84 21.75
CA GLY A 66 1.64 2.50 20.57
C GLY A 66 2.19 1.54 19.51
N VAL A 67 2.27 0.25 19.79
CA VAL A 67 2.63 -0.74 18.76
C VAL A 67 1.53 -0.78 17.70
N PHE A 68 1.91 -0.96 16.45
CA PHE A 68 0.98 -1.18 15.37
C PHE A 68 1.52 -2.18 14.35
N ILE A 69 0.59 -2.88 13.72
CA ILE A 69 0.80 -3.63 12.49
C ILE A 69 -0.07 -2.97 11.43
N SER A 70 0.58 -2.45 10.40
CA SER A 70 -0.05 -2.02 9.16
C SER A 70 0.55 -2.87 8.07
N GLY A 71 0.14 -4.13 8.10
CA GLY A 71 0.48 -5.08 7.09
C GLY A 71 1.82 -5.79 7.24
N LEU A 72 2.61 -5.80 6.18
CA LEU A 72 4.05 -6.07 6.10
C LEU A 72 4.90 -5.04 6.83
N SER A 73 4.27 -4.01 7.41
CA SER A 73 4.95 -3.04 8.24
C SER A 73 4.47 -3.16 9.67
N ALA A 74 5.41 -3.18 10.60
CA ALA A 74 5.15 -3.13 12.03
C ALA A 74 6.01 -2.02 12.63
N GLY A 75 5.44 -1.26 13.55
CA GLY A 75 6.14 -0.13 14.16
C GLY A 75 5.60 0.18 15.54
N MET A 76 6.14 1.25 16.12
CA MET A 76 5.71 1.73 17.41
C MET A 76 5.63 3.26 17.37
N HIS A 77 4.50 3.82 17.75
CA HIS A 77 4.37 5.24 18.02
C HIS A 77 5.02 5.55 19.36
N LEU A 78 6.02 6.45 19.35
CA LEU A 78 6.73 6.91 20.54
C LEU A 78 6.24 8.28 21.03
N SER A 79 5.37 8.93 20.26
CA SER A 79 4.85 10.24 20.60
C SER A 79 3.53 10.17 21.37
N ASN A 80 3.40 11.06 22.36
CA ASN A 80 2.16 11.28 23.11
C ASN A 80 1.38 12.51 22.61
N GLN A 81 1.91 13.24 21.63
CA GLN A 81 1.28 14.46 21.09
C GLN A 81 0.37 14.12 19.89
N PRO A 82 -0.88 14.60 19.86
CA PRO A 82 -1.78 14.33 18.73
C PRO A 82 -1.31 14.90 17.38
N SER A 83 -0.47 15.93 17.39
CA SER A 83 0.01 16.61 16.18
C SER A 83 1.29 16.02 15.59
N LEU A 84 1.98 15.14 16.31
CA LEU A 84 3.27 14.62 15.93
C LEU A 84 3.31 13.13 16.23
N GLU A 85 3.56 12.30 15.22
CA GLU A 85 3.74 10.86 15.39
C GLU A 85 5.13 10.49 14.87
N PHE A 86 5.90 9.74 15.65
CA PHE A 86 7.17 9.21 15.18
C PHE A 86 7.49 7.90 15.86
N GLY A 87 8.38 7.14 15.24
CA GLY A 87 8.95 5.97 15.87
C GLY A 87 9.58 4.99 14.89
N PRO A 88 10.05 3.84 15.41
CA PRO A 88 10.67 2.82 14.60
C PRO A 88 9.66 2.11 13.69
N LEU A 89 10.16 1.65 12.55
CA LEU A 89 9.40 0.90 11.56
C LEU A 89 10.24 -0.27 11.05
N LEU A 90 9.63 -1.45 11.03
CA LEU A 90 10.09 -2.60 10.27
C LEU A 90 9.15 -2.81 9.10
N ALA A 91 9.69 -3.10 7.92
CA ALA A 91 8.91 -3.34 6.72
C ALA A 91 9.48 -4.52 5.93
N VAL A 92 8.62 -5.35 5.34
CA VAL A 92 9.07 -6.44 4.47
C VAL A 92 9.13 -5.95 3.02
N GLN A 93 10.32 -6.01 2.41
CA GLN A 93 10.51 -5.86 0.98
C GLN A 93 9.99 -7.09 0.24
N ARG A 94 9.22 -6.87 -0.83
CA ARG A 94 8.69 -7.93 -1.68
C ARG A 94 9.76 -8.63 -2.50
N ARG A 95 9.51 -9.89 -2.82
CA ARG A 95 10.26 -10.62 -3.84
C ARG A 95 9.88 -10.10 -5.24
N ARG A 96 10.88 -9.93 -6.11
CA ARG A 96 10.74 -9.74 -7.55
C ARG A 96 11.50 -10.83 -8.28
N SER A 97 10.81 -11.72 -8.98
CA SER A 97 11.40 -12.70 -9.87
C SER A 97 11.36 -12.21 -11.32
N GLU A 98 11.83 -13.06 -12.23
CA GLU A 98 11.70 -12.82 -13.66
C GLU A 98 10.25 -12.62 -14.08
N LYS A 99 9.25 -13.16 -13.37
CA LYS A 99 7.82 -12.97 -13.68
C LYS A 99 7.24 -11.66 -13.13
N GLY A 100 8.09 -10.74 -12.68
CA GLY A 100 7.71 -9.56 -11.93
C GLY A 100 7.80 -9.77 -10.42
N LEU A 101 7.17 -8.88 -9.67
CA LEU A 101 6.86 -9.10 -8.26
C LEU A 101 6.12 -10.44 -8.17
N SER A 102 6.66 -11.38 -7.38
CA SER A 102 6.11 -12.75 -7.36
C SER A 102 4.65 -12.73 -6.91
N ASP A 103 3.91 -13.82 -7.26
CA ASP A 103 2.52 -14.14 -6.87
C ASP A 103 2.23 -14.08 -5.37
N ASP A 104 3.21 -13.70 -4.57
CA ASP A 104 3.16 -13.84 -3.13
C ASP A 104 2.72 -12.56 -2.40
N ILE A 105 2.65 -11.36 -3.02
CA ILE A 105 2.74 -10.14 -2.18
C ILE A 105 2.03 -8.83 -2.67
N GLY A 106 0.75 -8.72 -3.08
CA GLY A 106 0.15 -7.39 -3.41
C GLY A 106 -0.18 -6.45 -2.22
N ALA A 107 -0.12 -5.13 -2.37
CA ALA A 107 -0.38 -4.17 -1.27
C ALA A 107 -1.76 -3.50 -1.36
N VAL A 108 -2.52 -3.46 -0.26
CA VAL A 108 -3.58 -2.45 -0.03
C VAL A 108 -2.95 -1.23 0.63
N PHE A 109 -3.25 -0.05 0.11
CA PHE A 109 -2.74 1.22 0.64
C PHE A 109 -3.45 1.55 1.97
N SER A 110 -2.85 1.17 3.10
CA SER A 110 -3.05 1.88 4.36
C SER A 110 -2.02 3.01 4.39
N GLY A 111 -2.40 4.23 4.78
CA GLY A 111 -1.64 5.48 4.53
C GLY A 111 -0.17 5.55 4.99
N THR A 112 0.38 4.52 5.64
CA THR A 112 1.80 4.35 5.98
C THR A 112 2.26 2.87 5.99
N GLY A 113 1.46 1.90 5.51
CA GLY A 113 1.78 0.46 5.58
C GLY A 113 1.04 -0.40 4.55
N HIS A 114 1.64 -1.53 4.17
CA HIS A 114 1.22 -2.41 3.07
C HIS A 114 0.91 -3.81 3.61
N THR A 115 -0.29 -4.43 3.50
CA THR A 115 -0.76 -5.62 4.30
C THR A 115 -0.93 -6.98 3.60
N ILE A 116 -0.34 -8.13 4.07
CA ILE A 116 -0.33 -9.42 3.29
C ILE A 116 -0.13 -10.77 4.06
N VAL A 117 -0.72 -11.86 3.50
CA VAL A 117 -0.52 -13.35 3.67
C VAL A 117 -0.60 -14.02 2.25
N ARG A 118 -0.12 -15.27 2.10
CA ARG A 118 0.17 -16.10 0.89
C ARG A 118 -1.04 -16.87 0.30
N ASP A 119 -1.09 -17.07 -1.03
CA ASP A 119 -1.97 -18.04 -1.74
C ASP A 119 -1.31 -18.60 -3.03
N PRO A 120 -1.53 -19.87 -3.45
CA PRO A 120 -0.94 -20.49 -4.64
C PRO A 120 -1.93 -20.56 -5.82
N SER A 121 -1.60 -19.99 -6.97
CA SER A 121 -2.31 -20.27 -8.23
C SER A 121 -1.39 -20.31 -9.45
N PRO A 122 -1.74 -21.06 -10.52
CA PRO A 122 -0.80 -21.47 -11.55
C PRO A 122 -0.68 -20.47 -12.70
N ASN A 123 0.56 -20.32 -13.17
CA ASN A 123 0.99 -19.48 -14.28
C ASN A 123 0.09 -19.56 -15.52
N LYS A 124 -0.35 -18.40 -16.04
CA LYS A 124 -0.62 -18.26 -17.47
C LYS A 124 0.69 -17.93 -18.18
N ALA A 125 1.26 -18.93 -18.84
CA ALA A 125 2.39 -18.76 -19.74
C ALA A 125 1.88 -18.25 -21.10
N GLY A 126 1.90 -16.94 -21.30
CA GLY A 126 1.93 -16.33 -22.63
C GLY A 126 3.36 -15.87 -22.90
N MET A 127 3.89 -16.11 -24.11
CA MET A 127 5.17 -15.55 -24.57
C MET A 127 5.03 -14.02 -24.73
N VAL A 128 5.04 -13.30 -23.62
CA VAL A 128 5.33 -11.86 -23.59
C VAL A 128 6.83 -11.77 -23.34
N VAL A 129 7.54 -11.00 -24.18
CA VAL A 129 8.97 -10.73 -23.99
C VAL A 129 9.12 -9.99 -22.66
N ASN A 130 9.52 -10.73 -21.63
CA ASN A 130 9.56 -10.22 -20.28
C ASN A 130 10.93 -9.62 -19.99
N ARG A 131 10.98 -8.31 -19.73
CA ARG A 131 12.23 -7.57 -19.49
C ARG A 131 12.99 -8.02 -18.25
N LEU A 132 12.38 -8.76 -17.34
CA LEU A 132 13.07 -9.32 -16.18
C LEU A 132 13.67 -10.71 -16.42
N THR A 133 13.49 -11.31 -17.60
CA THR A 133 14.11 -12.59 -17.95
C THR A 133 15.63 -12.45 -17.97
N GLY A 134 16.35 -13.26 -17.20
CA GLY A 134 17.81 -13.16 -17.05
C GLY A 134 18.30 -12.07 -16.09
N VAL A 135 17.39 -11.33 -15.46
CA VAL A 135 17.71 -10.33 -14.42
C VAL A 135 17.64 -11.00 -13.04
N ASP A 136 18.53 -10.63 -12.12
CA ASP A 136 18.59 -11.23 -10.79
C ASP A 136 17.27 -11.06 -10.02
N VAL A 137 16.91 -12.14 -9.34
CA VAL A 137 15.76 -12.19 -8.45
C VAL A 137 16.04 -11.38 -7.19
N GLN A 138 15.18 -10.40 -6.91
CA GLN A 138 15.18 -9.73 -5.61
C GLN A 138 14.40 -10.58 -4.62
N HIS A 139 15.05 -11.11 -3.60
CA HIS A 139 14.39 -11.90 -2.56
C HIS A 139 13.61 -11.04 -1.57
N THR A 140 12.65 -11.67 -0.88
CA THR A 140 11.97 -11.09 0.27
C THR A 140 13.00 -10.74 1.35
N ARG A 141 12.96 -9.50 1.85
CA ARG A 141 13.95 -9.02 2.84
C ARG A 141 13.29 -8.14 3.88
N LEU A 142 13.77 -8.18 5.11
CA LEU A 142 13.36 -7.24 6.14
C LEU A 142 14.13 -5.93 5.98
N GLN A 143 13.40 -4.83 6.01
CA GLN A 143 13.89 -3.45 6.08
C GLN A 143 13.61 -2.88 7.46
N ALA A 144 14.50 -2.02 7.92
CA ALA A 144 14.36 -1.30 9.17
C ALA A 144 14.49 0.20 8.93
N GLY A 145 13.81 0.98 9.75
CA GLY A 145 13.89 2.43 9.69
C GLY A 145 12.92 3.07 10.65
N GLY A 146 12.31 4.17 10.22
CA GLY A 146 11.42 4.95 11.07
C GLY A 146 10.53 5.87 10.28
N PHE A 147 9.54 6.41 10.96
CA PHE A 147 8.58 7.33 10.39
C PHE A 147 8.45 8.59 11.25
N LEU A 148 8.00 9.67 10.61
CA LEU A 148 7.68 10.95 11.21
C LEU A 148 6.47 11.52 10.46
N ASN A 149 5.32 11.54 11.12
CA ASN A 149 4.12 12.18 10.62
C ASN A 149 3.84 13.44 11.42
N TYR A 150 3.55 14.53 10.74
CA TYR A 150 3.24 15.82 11.37
C TYR A 150 1.91 16.34 10.83
N TYR A 151 0.97 16.64 11.72
CA TYR A 151 -0.32 17.20 11.38
C TYR A 151 -0.19 18.73 11.34
N LEU A 152 -0.21 19.30 10.14
CA LEU A 152 -0.26 20.75 9.91
C LEU A 152 -1.62 21.30 10.35
N THR A 153 -2.67 20.53 10.07
CA THR A 153 -4.05 20.75 10.55
C THR A 153 -4.66 19.38 10.86
N PRO A 154 -5.83 19.28 11.52
CA PRO A 154 -6.48 17.99 11.76
C PRO A 154 -6.74 17.19 10.46
N GLN A 155 -6.87 17.87 9.32
CA GLN A 155 -7.11 17.29 8.01
C GLN A 155 -5.86 17.22 7.13
N LEU A 156 -4.73 17.84 7.50
CA LEU A 156 -3.51 17.85 6.68
C LEU A 156 -2.34 17.25 7.45
N ARG A 157 -1.78 16.18 6.89
CA ARG A 157 -0.66 15.43 7.47
C ARG A 157 0.49 15.35 6.49
N VAL A 158 1.67 15.74 6.93
CA VAL A 158 2.94 15.45 6.25
C VAL A 158 3.44 14.12 6.75
N THR A 159 3.80 13.22 5.85
CA THR A 159 4.34 11.90 6.18
C THR A 159 5.79 11.81 5.72
N ASN A 160 6.64 11.23 6.57
CA ASN A 160 8.03 10.92 6.24
C ASN A 160 8.31 9.49 6.69
N THR A 161 8.94 8.70 5.83
CA THR A 161 9.32 7.33 6.15
C THR A 161 10.67 7.04 5.54
N LEU A 162 11.62 6.63 6.38
CA LEU A 162 12.94 6.18 5.96
C LEU A 162 13.02 4.67 6.18
N LEU A 163 13.46 3.93 5.17
CA LEU A 163 13.68 2.49 5.22
C LEU A 163 15.06 2.14 4.67
N TYR A 164 15.75 1.23 5.34
CA TYR A 164 17.07 0.73 4.97
C TYR A 164 17.09 -0.79 5.00
N GLY A 165 17.90 -1.41 4.15
CA GLY A 165 18.06 -2.87 4.07
C GLY A 165 17.66 -3.48 2.74
N SER A 166 17.33 -2.65 1.75
CA SER A 166 16.92 -3.10 0.42
C SER A 166 18.12 -3.41 -0.51
N GLY A 167 17.84 -4.00 -1.68
CA GLY A 167 18.82 -4.32 -2.72
C GLY A 167 19.73 -5.52 -2.41
N ASN A 168 20.61 -5.87 -3.36
CA ASN A 168 21.44 -7.07 -3.31
C ASN A 168 22.39 -7.08 -2.10
N GLY A 169 23.01 -5.94 -1.81
CA GLY A 169 23.96 -5.77 -0.69
C GLY A 169 23.32 -5.34 0.64
N ARG A 170 21.98 -5.30 0.75
CA ARG A 170 21.25 -4.81 1.94
C ARG A 170 21.62 -3.38 2.36
N ASN A 171 22.16 -2.60 1.43
CA ASN A 171 22.59 -1.22 1.60
C ASN A 171 21.69 -0.23 0.86
N GLY A 172 20.55 -0.71 0.34
CA GLY A 172 19.53 0.12 -0.28
C GLY A 172 18.72 0.90 0.76
N ALA A 173 18.53 2.18 0.49
CA ALA A 173 17.78 3.12 1.32
C ALA A 173 16.66 3.78 0.51
N LEU A 174 15.51 3.97 1.16
CA LEU A 174 14.33 4.65 0.62
C LEU A 174 13.87 5.71 1.60
N TRP A 175 13.69 6.94 1.11
CA TRP A 175 12.99 8.00 1.84
C TRP A 175 11.71 8.36 1.09
N ARG A 176 10.57 8.19 1.76
CA ARG A 176 9.27 8.60 1.27
C ARG A 176 8.84 9.85 2.02
N VAL A 177 8.40 10.85 1.27
CA VAL A 177 7.82 12.08 1.81
C VAL A 177 6.49 12.32 1.12
N GLY A 178 5.48 12.73 1.87
CA GLY A 178 4.15 12.96 1.33
C GLY A 178 3.36 14.01 2.08
N LEU A 179 2.35 14.52 1.42
CA LEU A 179 1.30 15.35 1.98
C LEU A 179 -0.03 14.64 1.77
N GLN A 180 -0.78 14.45 2.84
CA GLN A 180 -2.06 13.76 2.85
C GLN A 180 -3.15 14.67 3.42
N HIS A 181 -4.25 14.78 2.70
CA HIS A 181 -5.49 15.33 3.19
C HIS A 181 -6.40 14.20 3.72
N ILE A 182 -6.69 14.24 5.01
CA ILE A 182 -7.46 13.27 5.79
C ILE A 182 -8.88 13.84 5.93
N GLY A 183 -9.86 13.21 5.30
CA GLY A 183 -11.27 13.47 5.58
C GLY A 183 -11.84 14.66 4.86
N ALA A 184 -12.30 14.44 3.62
CA ALA A 184 -13.44 15.18 3.09
C ALA A 184 -14.70 14.35 3.35
N ASP A 185 -15.62 14.86 4.16
CA ASP A 185 -16.93 14.23 4.36
C ASP A 185 -17.73 14.36 3.07
N LEU A 186 -17.85 13.26 2.33
CA LEU A 186 -18.68 13.19 1.12
C LEU A 186 -20.13 12.80 1.43
N GLY A 187 -20.42 12.44 2.67
CA GLY A 187 -21.72 12.00 3.15
C GLY A 187 -21.60 11.11 4.39
N PRO A 188 -22.73 10.66 4.96
CA PRO A 188 -22.73 9.79 6.13
C PRO A 188 -21.88 8.54 5.89
N HIS A 189 -20.96 8.24 6.80
CA HIS A 189 -20.11 7.03 6.79
C HIS A 189 -19.14 6.89 5.61
N HIS A 190 -18.97 7.94 4.80
CA HIS A 190 -18.02 7.97 3.69
C HIS A 190 -16.85 8.87 4.03
N PHE A 191 -15.67 8.28 4.12
CA PHE A 191 -14.44 9.00 4.42
C PHE A 191 -13.51 8.92 3.22
N VAL A 192 -13.08 10.07 2.70
CA VAL A 192 -12.08 10.14 1.64
C VAL A 192 -10.80 10.78 2.15
N SER A 193 -9.67 10.18 1.80
CA SER A 193 -8.36 10.81 1.94
C SER A 193 -7.64 10.83 0.61
N VAL A 194 -7.03 11.96 0.28
CA VAL A 194 -6.18 12.12 -0.89
C VAL A 194 -4.77 12.47 -0.46
N GLY A 195 -3.78 12.20 -1.30
CA GLY A 195 -2.41 12.52 -0.98
C GLY A 195 -1.54 12.57 -2.21
N VAL A 196 -0.40 13.25 -2.05
CA VAL A 196 0.68 13.29 -3.04
C VAL A 196 1.99 13.04 -2.33
N GLY A 197 2.94 12.42 -3.00
CA GLY A 197 4.22 12.11 -2.40
C GLY A 197 5.31 11.85 -3.42
N ALA A 198 6.51 11.71 -2.90
CA ALA A 198 7.71 11.41 -3.64
C ALA A 198 8.51 10.35 -2.90
N THR A 199 9.17 9.50 -3.68
CA THR A 199 10.10 8.50 -3.16
C THR A 199 11.50 8.82 -3.66
N LEU A 200 12.44 9.00 -2.75
CA LEU A 200 13.86 9.06 -3.01
C LEU A 200 14.50 7.72 -2.68
N ALA A 201 15.46 7.31 -3.49
CA ALA A 201 16.16 6.04 -3.36
C ALA A 201 17.65 6.26 -3.54
N ASN A 202 18.48 5.58 -2.76
CA ASN A 202 19.92 5.60 -3.01
C ASN A 202 20.31 4.74 -4.22
N ARG A 203 21.57 4.86 -4.65
CA ARG A 203 22.10 4.07 -5.78
C ARG A 203 21.91 2.57 -5.57
N SER A 204 22.18 2.04 -4.37
CA SER A 204 22.08 0.60 -4.12
C SER A 204 20.67 0.05 -4.26
N HIS A 205 19.65 0.83 -3.84
CA HIS A 205 18.25 0.48 -4.09
C HIS A 205 17.95 0.53 -5.58
N ASN A 206 18.23 1.65 -6.23
CA ASN A 206 17.90 1.81 -7.65
C ASN A 206 18.65 0.83 -8.55
N GLN A 207 19.91 0.52 -8.28
CA GLN A 207 20.67 -0.48 -9.04
C GLN A 207 20.03 -1.86 -8.94
N ALA A 208 19.53 -2.26 -7.77
CA ALA A 208 18.92 -3.58 -7.59
C ALA A 208 17.56 -3.72 -8.30
N PHE A 209 16.81 -2.63 -8.47
CA PHE A 209 15.46 -2.66 -9.03
C PHE A 209 15.36 -2.09 -10.46
N PHE A 210 16.27 -1.23 -10.87
CA PHE A 210 16.23 -0.55 -12.16
C PHE A 210 17.57 -0.65 -12.89
N GLY A 211 18.60 -1.20 -12.27
CA GLY A 211 19.90 -1.45 -12.89
C GLY A 211 19.99 -2.82 -13.56
N ILE A 212 20.94 -2.94 -14.47
CA ILE A 212 21.33 -4.17 -15.16
C ILE A 212 22.85 -4.23 -15.11
N SER A 213 23.40 -5.25 -14.47
CA SER A 213 24.84 -5.51 -14.41
C SER A 213 25.38 -6.07 -15.74
N ALA A 214 26.70 -6.05 -15.92
CA ALA A 214 27.35 -6.65 -17.08
C ALA A 214 26.99 -8.14 -17.26
N ASP A 215 26.94 -8.91 -16.17
CA ASP A 215 26.55 -10.33 -16.21
C ASP A 215 25.08 -10.52 -16.61
N GLU A 216 24.19 -9.64 -16.14
CA GLU A 216 22.77 -9.64 -16.52
C GLU A 216 22.57 -9.22 -17.98
N ALA A 217 23.39 -8.30 -18.50
CA ALA A 217 23.31 -7.86 -19.88
C ALA A 217 23.67 -8.96 -20.89
N VAL A 218 24.53 -9.91 -20.50
CA VAL A 218 24.93 -11.05 -21.35
C VAL A 218 23.83 -12.13 -21.43
N ARG A 219 22.99 -12.24 -20.39
CA ARG A 219 21.97 -13.30 -20.27
C ARG A 219 20.52 -12.80 -20.35
N SER A 220 20.32 -11.49 -20.46
CA SER A 220 19.01 -10.85 -20.67
C SER A 220 18.97 -10.12 -22.01
N ILE A 221 17.79 -9.66 -22.40
CA ILE A 221 17.62 -8.83 -23.60
C ILE A 221 18.03 -7.36 -23.39
N ASN A 222 18.37 -6.98 -22.17
CA ASN A 222 18.55 -5.59 -21.80
C ASN A 222 20.04 -5.22 -21.82
N PRO A 223 20.39 -4.01 -22.31
CA PRO A 223 21.76 -3.52 -22.22
C PRO A 223 22.14 -3.24 -20.76
N GLU A 224 23.45 -3.29 -20.48
CA GLU A 224 23.98 -2.87 -19.18
C GLU A 224 23.51 -1.44 -18.84
N TYR A 225 23.11 -1.24 -17.59
CA TYR A 225 22.58 0.03 -17.13
C TYR A 225 22.88 0.25 -15.65
N ALA A 226 23.61 1.33 -15.38
CA ALA A 226 23.96 1.76 -14.02
C ALA A 226 22.91 2.77 -13.50
N ALA A 227 21.98 2.29 -12.69
CA ALA A 227 20.96 3.15 -12.10
C ALA A 227 21.55 4.00 -10.95
N GLY A 228 21.44 5.31 -11.06
CA GLY A 228 21.84 6.26 -10.03
C GLY A 228 20.87 6.32 -8.85
N GLY A 229 21.27 6.98 -7.76
CA GLY A 229 20.34 7.39 -6.70
C GLY A 229 19.63 8.69 -7.03
N GLY A 230 18.61 9.06 -6.26
CA GLY A 230 17.86 10.30 -6.40
C GLY A 230 16.36 10.09 -6.29
N LEU A 231 15.58 10.97 -6.94
CA LEU A 231 14.13 10.86 -7.03
C LEU A 231 13.75 9.64 -7.88
N LYS A 232 13.15 8.63 -7.24
CA LYS A 232 12.67 7.38 -7.88
C LYS A 232 11.30 7.58 -8.51
N ASP A 233 10.37 8.20 -7.78
CA ASP A 233 9.00 8.43 -8.26
C ASP A 233 8.33 9.61 -7.58
N ILE A 234 7.27 10.08 -8.24
CA ILE A 234 6.20 10.86 -7.63
C ILE A 234 4.91 10.07 -7.73
N HIS A 235 4.01 10.25 -6.77
CA HIS A 235 2.74 9.54 -6.76
C HIS A 235 1.61 10.38 -6.18
N ALA A 236 0.40 10.08 -6.63
CA ALA A 236 -0.85 10.58 -6.07
C ALA A 236 -1.68 9.39 -5.60
N THR A 237 -2.33 9.55 -4.45
CA THR A 237 -3.14 8.52 -3.81
C THR A 237 -4.53 9.07 -3.53
N ALA A 238 -5.56 8.27 -3.76
CA ALA A 238 -6.91 8.50 -3.27
C ALA A 238 -7.39 7.24 -2.56
N ARG A 239 -7.96 7.39 -1.37
CA ARG A 239 -8.57 6.31 -0.60
C ARG A 239 -9.96 6.70 -0.21
N TRP A 240 -10.90 5.81 -0.45
CA TRP A 240 -12.27 5.91 -0.03
C TRP A 240 -12.61 4.76 0.92
N ASN A 241 -13.17 5.13 2.05
CA ASN A 241 -13.62 4.24 3.10
C ASN A 241 -15.13 4.40 3.23
N TRP A 242 -15.86 3.30 3.19
CA TRP A 242 -17.30 3.28 3.43
C TRP A 242 -17.65 2.32 4.56
N SER A 243 -18.07 2.89 5.69
CA SER A 243 -18.54 2.12 6.86
C SER A 243 -20.04 1.89 6.75
N PHE A 244 -20.46 0.88 5.98
CA PHE A 244 -21.89 0.60 5.83
C PHE A 244 -22.52 -0.04 7.09
N SER A 245 -21.70 -0.53 8.02
CA SER A 245 -22.12 -0.84 9.41
C SER A 245 -20.97 -0.56 10.39
N PRO A 246 -21.21 -0.59 11.72
CA PRO A 246 -20.15 -0.39 12.72
C PRO A 246 -18.99 -1.39 12.60
N SER A 247 -19.26 -2.60 12.12
CA SER A 247 -18.27 -3.69 12.03
C SER A 247 -17.77 -3.95 10.61
N TRP A 248 -18.34 -3.32 9.58
CA TRP A 248 -17.94 -3.59 8.20
C TRP A 248 -17.51 -2.32 7.46
N LEU A 249 -16.36 -2.44 6.81
CA LEU A 249 -15.71 -1.36 6.08
C LEU A 249 -15.38 -1.83 4.66
N LEU A 250 -15.82 -1.08 3.66
CA LEU A 250 -15.30 -1.19 2.30
C LEU A 250 -14.18 -0.16 2.11
N VAL A 251 -12.98 -0.62 1.77
CA VAL A 251 -11.81 0.23 1.51
C VAL A 251 -11.46 0.14 0.04
N THR A 252 -11.54 1.26 -0.68
CA THR A 252 -11.06 1.38 -2.06
C THR A 252 -9.87 2.33 -2.11
N GLY A 253 -8.82 1.93 -2.80
CA GLY A 253 -7.59 2.70 -2.97
C GLY A 253 -7.21 2.81 -4.42
N VAL A 254 -6.75 3.99 -4.81
CA VAL A 254 -6.19 4.27 -6.13
C VAL A 254 -4.86 4.98 -5.93
N GLN A 255 -3.81 4.49 -6.57
CA GLN A 255 -2.51 5.17 -6.63
C GLN A 255 -2.06 5.31 -8.08
N ALA A 256 -1.79 6.54 -8.48
CA ALA A 256 -1.08 6.82 -9.72
C ALA A 256 0.38 7.13 -9.38
N THR A 257 1.31 6.36 -9.94
CA THR A 257 2.76 6.52 -9.71
C THR A 257 3.44 6.82 -11.02
N ARG A 258 4.32 7.81 -11.03
CA ARG A 258 5.19 8.15 -12.16
C ARG A 258 6.65 8.05 -11.74
N LEU A 259 7.36 7.10 -12.33
CA LEU A 259 8.80 6.92 -12.18
C LEU A 259 9.54 8.16 -12.71
N ARG A 260 10.70 8.47 -12.11
CA ARG A 260 11.56 9.61 -12.44
C ARG A 260 13.04 9.19 -12.38
N GLY A 261 13.90 10.03 -12.98
CA GLY A 261 15.35 9.83 -13.00
C GLY A 261 15.73 8.45 -13.52
N SER A 262 16.75 7.84 -12.92
CA SER A 262 17.26 6.55 -13.36
C SER A 262 16.23 5.41 -13.34
N ALA A 263 15.17 5.51 -12.55
CA ALA A 263 14.09 4.52 -12.57
C ALA A 263 13.19 4.65 -13.81
N ALA A 264 12.96 5.87 -14.30
CA ALA A 264 12.21 6.10 -15.55
C ALA A 264 13.02 5.72 -16.79
N ASP A 265 14.34 5.98 -16.76
CA ASP A 265 15.24 5.76 -17.91
C ASP A 265 15.77 4.33 -18.00
N SER A 266 15.42 3.47 -17.04
CA SER A 266 15.84 2.07 -16.98
C SER A 266 15.38 1.30 -18.22
N PRO A 267 16.22 0.43 -18.81
CA PRO A 267 15.78 -0.52 -19.80
C PRO A 267 14.71 -1.48 -19.27
N LEU A 268 14.54 -1.63 -17.96
CA LEU A 268 13.46 -2.44 -17.38
C LEU A 268 12.12 -1.70 -17.37
N THR A 269 12.11 -0.38 -17.56
CA THR A 269 10.87 0.42 -17.53
C THR A 269 10.23 0.46 -18.91
N GLU A 270 9.13 -0.27 -19.06
CA GLU A 270 8.29 -0.25 -20.27
C GLU A 270 7.33 0.95 -20.25
N ARG A 271 6.77 1.24 -19.08
CA ARG A 271 5.83 2.35 -18.86
C ARG A 271 6.19 3.11 -17.58
N PRO A 272 6.58 4.40 -17.69
CA PRO A 272 6.98 5.17 -16.52
C PRO A 272 5.80 5.60 -15.63
N THR A 273 4.56 5.53 -16.13
CA THR A 273 3.36 5.89 -15.35
C THR A 273 2.44 4.69 -15.19
N ASN A 274 2.15 4.32 -13.96
CA ASN A 274 1.33 3.17 -13.62
C ASN A 274 0.20 3.54 -12.66
N LEU A 275 -0.90 2.81 -12.78
CA LEU A 275 -2.07 2.94 -11.92
C LEU A 275 -2.26 1.65 -11.15
N THR A 276 -2.33 1.76 -9.83
CA THR A 276 -2.74 0.66 -8.94
C THR A 276 -4.13 0.95 -8.41
N VAL A 277 -5.03 -0.02 -8.49
CA VAL A 277 -6.38 0.05 -7.93
C VAL A 277 -6.57 -1.14 -7.01
N SER A 278 -7.11 -0.92 -5.82
CA SER A 278 -7.42 -1.97 -4.86
C SER A 278 -8.78 -1.74 -4.22
N THR A 279 -9.51 -2.81 -3.94
CA THR A 279 -10.72 -2.76 -3.12
C THR A 279 -10.72 -3.92 -2.12
N ALA A 280 -11.17 -3.67 -0.90
CA ALA A 280 -11.19 -4.67 0.15
C ALA A 280 -12.41 -4.52 1.06
N LEU A 281 -12.97 -5.66 1.44
CA LEU A 281 -13.96 -5.75 2.50
C LEU A 281 -13.26 -6.14 3.79
N ALA A 282 -13.41 -5.32 4.83
CA ALA A 282 -12.79 -5.53 6.12
C ALA A 282 -13.83 -5.58 7.24
N TYR A 283 -13.61 -6.50 8.17
CA TYR A 283 -14.31 -6.57 9.43
C TYR A 283 -13.52 -5.81 10.50
N ARG A 284 -14.18 -4.86 11.14
CA ARG A 284 -13.65 -4.01 12.21
C ARG A 284 -14.13 -4.53 13.56
N PHE A 285 -13.18 -4.69 14.48
CA PHE A 285 -13.43 -5.06 15.88
C PHE A 285 -13.54 -3.80 16.73
#